data_AF-A0A945MKR3-F1
#
_entry.id   AF-A0A945MKR3-F1
#
_cell.length_a   1.000
_cell.length_b   1.000
_cell.length_c   1.000
_cell.angle_alpha   90.00
_cell.angle_beta   90.00
_cell.angle_gamma   90.00
#
_symmetry.space_group_name_H-M   'P 1'
#
loop_
_entity.id
_entity.type
_entity.pdbx_description
1 polymer ?
#
loop_
_entity_poly.entity_id
_entity_poly.type
_entity_poly.pdbx_seq_one_letter_code
_entity_poly.pdbx_strand_id
1 'polypeptide(L)'
;MKEFLKRLEQAADLHEVQSLIDGILSTARSGKGNNEEKRLFLRHLLFNQALLLRLETPIAVDHLLSSTTPQEWAELFGDAVEKELPRLAVELVEDLTDLDHRELLRLLPPESPKVLFQLLKKFNSYLEKCVDSVRCLRGMRVAHFMVDIYQTLAADPKAWRRRSPPPCCIDGDKIGKLKEDKKVNELAEAYEIRINQLQRIDLRRNLTAISKTREEAPQMLESNYENVLCIEAPLRIGISSANASDNHLRSKEQGGKTLNVAIDLQREGEKEATPPLKVTARRLAEPKLILRSLSMDFKADFEASNRGDAATMSGLFFAYRRGRDEALRLVKQCLVHSGVIRPGSQDIIKDIAAFTGGGGLELTTSSKVLQGSGLGTSSILSAAIL
;
A
#
# COMPACT_ATOMS: atom_id res chain seq x y z
N MET A 1 19.57 22.67 -29.92
CA MET A 1 18.93 22.05 -28.74
C MET A 1 17.45 22.38 -28.66
N LYS A 2 17.04 23.66 -28.66
CA LYS A 2 15.61 24.07 -28.61
C LYS A 2 14.66 23.28 -29.54
N GLU A 3 15.03 23.14 -30.81
CA GLU A 3 14.17 22.44 -31.77
C GLU A 3 13.97 20.97 -31.41
N PHE A 4 15.05 20.28 -31.01
CA PHE A 4 14.96 18.90 -30.52
C PHE A 4 14.10 18.78 -29.27
N LEU A 5 14.17 19.75 -28.34
CA LEU A 5 13.37 19.74 -27.11
C LEU A 5 11.88 19.90 -27.39
N LYS A 6 11.51 20.83 -28.27
CA LYS A 6 10.12 21.04 -28.67
C LYS A 6 9.53 19.77 -29.31
N ARG A 7 10.32 19.10 -30.15
CA ARG A 7 9.94 17.82 -30.75
C ARG A 7 9.87 16.71 -29.70
N LEU A 8 10.79 16.66 -28.74
CA LEU A 8 10.83 15.62 -27.70
C LEU A 8 9.61 15.68 -26.78
N GLU A 9 9.14 16.88 -26.47
CA GLU A 9 7.90 17.08 -25.71
C GLU A 9 6.67 16.48 -26.42
N GLN A 10 6.65 16.55 -27.75
CA GLN A 10 5.52 16.13 -28.60
C GLN A 10 5.71 14.75 -29.21
N ALA A 11 6.88 14.13 -29.03
CA ALA A 11 7.23 12.87 -29.66
C ALA A 11 6.24 11.78 -29.23
N ALA A 12 5.69 11.10 -30.23
CA ALA A 12 4.56 10.20 -30.04
C ALA A 12 4.97 8.72 -29.97
N ASP A 13 6.23 8.39 -30.21
CA ASP A 13 6.76 7.03 -30.16
C ASP A 13 8.24 6.98 -29.73
N LEU A 14 8.64 5.79 -29.27
CA LEU A 14 9.98 5.53 -28.73
C LEU A 14 11.10 5.76 -29.76
N HIS A 15 10.87 5.44 -31.04
CA HIS A 15 11.91 5.56 -32.05
C HIS A 15 12.25 7.02 -32.35
N GLU A 16 11.23 7.88 -32.44
CA GLU A 16 11.44 9.33 -32.53
C GLU A 16 12.18 9.85 -31.30
N VAL A 17 11.76 9.44 -30.10
CA VAL A 17 12.43 9.84 -28.84
C VAL A 17 13.93 9.47 -28.86
N GLN A 18 14.28 8.25 -29.26
CA GLN A 18 15.68 7.81 -29.33
C GLN A 18 16.50 8.65 -30.31
N SER A 19 15.95 8.95 -31.49
CA SER A 19 16.60 9.83 -32.47
C SER A 19 16.80 11.25 -31.92
N LEU A 20 15.83 11.76 -31.16
CA LEU A 20 15.92 13.08 -30.52
C LEU A 20 16.95 13.10 -29.39
N ILE A 21 17.06 12.02 -28.60
CA ILE A 21 18.12 11.85 -27.60
C ILE A 21 19.49 11.98 -28.27
N ASP A 22 19.73 11.26 -29.37
CA ASP A 22 21.01 11.28 -30.08
C ASP A 22 21.35 12.69 -30.60
N GLY A 23 20.37 13.39 -31.15
CA GLY A 23 20.52 14.77 -31.61
C GLY A 23 20.85 15.76 -30.48
N ILE A 24 20.22 15.58 -29.31
CA ILE A 24 20.48 16.39 -28.11
C ILE A 24 21.89 16.12 -27.56
N LEU A 25 22.29 14.85 -27.47
CA LEU A 25 23.64 14.45 -27.05
C LEU A 25 24.70 15.03 -27.99
N SER A 26 24.52 14.91 -29.31
CA SER A 26 25.42 15.49 -30.31
C SER A 26 25.53 17.02 -30.16
N THR A 27 24.41 17.69 -29.92
CA THR A 27 24.40 19.14 -29.64
C THR A 27 25.20 19.46 -28.37
N ALA A 28 24.97 18.74 -27.28
CA ALA A 28 25.67 18.94 -26.01
C ALA A 28 27.19 18.70 -26.13
N ARG A 29 27.60 17.64 -26.84
CA ARG A 29 29.01 17.32 -27.16
C ARG A 29 29.69 18.44 -27.94
N SER A 30 28.96 19.13 -28.82
CA SER A 30 29.48 20.30 -29.55
C SER A 30 29.61 21.58 -28.70
N GLY A 31 29.38 21.50 -27.39
CA GLY A 31 29.38 22.64 -26.47
C GLY A 31 28.18 23.57 -26.64
N LYS A 32 27.19 23.18 -27.45
CA LYS A 32 25.96 23.94 -27.66
C LYS A 32 24.88 23.43 -26.71
N GLY A 33 24.06 24.36 -26.21
CA GLY A 33 22.96 24.04 -25.30
C GLY A 33 23.21 24.57 -23.91
N ASN A 34 22.35 25.47 -23.45
CA ASN A 34 22.50 26.08 -22.13
C ASN A 34 21.95 25.17 -21.02
N ASN A 35 22.23 25.52 -19.77
CA ASN A 35 21.78 24.75 -18.61
C ASN A 35 20.25 24.70 -18.43
N GLU A 36 19.47 25.59 -19.03
CA GLU A 36 18.01 25.51 -18.99
C GLU A 36 17.49 24.48 -19.99
N GLU A 37 18.04 24.46 -21.20
CA GLU A 37 17.71 23.48 -22.24
C GLU A 37 18.06 22.05 -21.79
N LYS A 38 19.20 21.87 -21.11
CA LYS A 38 19.58 20.57 -20.52
C LYS A 38 18.62 20.12 -19.41
N ARG A 39 18.05 21.04 -18.63
CA ARG A 39 17.04 20.71 -17.60
C ARG A 39 15.70 20.35 -18.24
N LEU A 40 15.30 21.09 -19.27
CA LEU A 40 14.11 20.76 -20.08
C LEU A 40 14.23 19.40 -20.75
N PHE A 41 15.43 19.01 -21.20
CA PHE A 41 15.67 17.67 -21.73
C PHE A 41 15.29 16.58 -20.72
N LEU A 42 15.79 16.66 -19.49
CA LEU A 42 15.48 15.69 -18.43
C LEU A 42 13.97 15.59 -18.17
N ARG A 43 13.31 16.75 -18.10
CA ARG A 43 11.86 16.82 -17.91
C ARG A 43 11.10 16.18 -19.07
N HIS A 44 11.37 16.60 -20.31
CA HIS A 44 10.65 16.11 -21.47
C HIS A 44 10.91 14.62 -21.73
N LEU A 45 12.10 14.10 -21.40
CA LEU A 45 12.37 12.67 -21.49
C LEU A 45 11.55 11.87 -20.46
N LEU A 46 11.64 12.24 -19.18
CA LEU A 46 11.03 11.46 -18.09
C LEU A 46 9.49 11.58 -18.07
N PHE A 47 8.96 12.74 -18.47
CA PHE A 47 7.54 13.05 -18.45
C PHE A 47 6.92 13.11 -19.85
N ASN A 48 7.53 12.50 -20.87
CA ASN A 48 6.90 12.34 -22.17
C ASN A 48 5.61 11.49 -22.01
N GLN A 49 4.47 12.05 -22.40
CA GLN A 49 3.18 11.39 -22.20
C GLN A 49 3.04 10.08 -22.97
N ALA A 50 3.57 10.00 -24.20
CA ALA A 50 3.48 8.79 -25.01
C ALA A 50 4.29 7.65 -24.38
N LEU A 51 5.51 7.95 -23.91
CA LEU A 51 6.34 6.96 -23.22
C LEU A 51 5.72 6.49 -21.91
N LEU A 52 5.16 7.41 -21.11
CA LEU A 52 4.49 7.06 -19.85
C LEU A 52 3.28 6.17 -20.10
N LEU A 53 2.43 6.48 -21.08
CA LEU A 53 1.25 5.70 -21.42
C LEU A 53 1.59 4.28 -21.90
N ARG A 54 2.74 4.12 -22.56
CA ARG A 54 3.21 2.82 -23.08
C ARG A 54 4.20 2.11 -22.15
N LEU A 55 4.56 2.72 -21.02
CA LEU A 55 5.57 2.22 -20.09
C LEU A 55 6.97 2.06 -20.75
N GLU A 56 7.30 2.93 -21.69
CA GLU A 56 8.53 2.88 -22.51
C GLU A 56 9.64 3.83 -22.00
N THR A 57 9.36 4.67 -20.99
CA THR A 57 10.36 5.59 -20.41
C THR A 57 11.66 4.88 -19.98
N PRO A 58 11.63 3.70 -19.32
CA PRO A 58 12.87 2.99 -18.97
C PRO A 58 13.74 2.65 -20.19
N ILE A 59 13.13 2.30 -21.32
CA ILE A 59 13.85 1.96 -22.56
C ILE A 59 14.52 3.20 -23.15
N ALA A 60 13.86 4.35 -23.08
CA ALA A 60 14.45 5.62 -23.51
C ALA A 60 15.62 6.06 -22.59
N VAL A 61 15.51 5.81 -21.27
CA VAL A 61 16.60 6.05 -20.31
C VAL A 61 17.76 5.09 -20.56
N ASP A 62 17.51 3.82 -20.85
CA ASP A 62 18.53 2.84 -21.22
C ASP A 62 19.30 3.28 -22.48
N HIS A 63 18.57 3.75 -23.50
CA HIS A 63 19.18 4.28 -24.73
C HIS A 63 20.10 5.47 -24.43
N LEU A 64 19.64 6.44 -23.62
CA LEU A 64 20.43 7.59 -23.20
C LEU A 64 21.72 7.18 -22.48
N LEU A 65 21.60 6.30 -21.50
CA LEU A 65 22.73 5.85 -20.68
C LEU A 65 23.69 4.95 -21.46
N SER A 66 23.23 4.17 -22.43
CA SER A 66 24.10 3.38 -23.31
C SER A 66 24.86 4.24 -24.33
N SER A 67 24.31 5.41 -24.65
CA SER A 67 24.89 6.36 -25.63
C SER A 67 25.93 7.30 -25.02
N THR A 68 26.19 7.19 -23.72
CA THR A 68 27.16 8.02 -22.98
C THR A 68 27.98 7.20 -22.00
N THR A 69 29.18 7.65 -21.65
CA THR A 69 29.91 7.11 -20.49
C THR A 69 29.49 7.85 -19.21
N PRO A 70 29.63 7.27 -18.00
CA PRO A 70 29.29 7.96 -16.75
C PRO A 70 30.01 9.30 -16.56
N GLN A 71 31.28 9.38 -16.98
CA GLN A 71 32.08 10.60 -16.92
C GLN A 71 31.55 11.66 -17.90
N GLU A 72 31.30 11.26 -19.15
CA GLU A 72 30.73 12.14 -20.16
C GLU A 72 29.35 12.66 -19.74
N TRP A 73 28.49 11.80 -19.20
CA TRP A 73 27.18 12.19 -18.69
C TRP A 73 27.31 13.25 -17.58
N ALA A 74 28.23 13.05 -16.63
CA ALA A 74 28.49 13.99 -15.56
C ALA A 74 28.96 15.36 -16.10
N GLU A 75 29.87 15.37 -17.08
CA GLU A 75 30.37 16.60 -17.71
C GLU A 75 29.29 17.34 -18.51
N LEU A 76 28.48 16.60 -19.28
CA LEU A 76 27.47 17.20 -20.14
C LEU A 76 26.23 17.64 -19.37
N PHE A 77 25.74 16.85 -18.42
CA PHE A 77 24.42 17.04 -17.80
C PHE A 77 24.44 17.14 -16.26
N GLY A 78 25.59 16.95 -15.60
CA GLY A 78 25.66 16.91 -14.13
C GLY A 78 25.03 18.13 -13.45
N ASP A 79 25.39 19.34 -13.88
CA ASP A 79 24.81 20.60 -13.39
C ASP A 79 23.28 20.68 -13.55
N ALA A 80 22.76 20.15 -14.66
CA ALA A 80 21.33 20.14 -14.94
C ALA A 80 20.62 19.12 -14.04
N VAL A 81 21.19 17.93 -13.88
CA VAL A 81 20.68 16.88 -12.99
C VAL A 81 20.67 17.37 -11.54
N GLU A 82 21.77 17.96 -11.04
CA GLU A 82 21.83 18.46 -9.66
C GLU A 82 20.70 19.45 -9.34
N LYS A 83 20.35 20.31 -10.31
CA LYS A 83 19.36 21.37 -10.14
C LYS A 83 17.92 20.90 -10.35
N GLU A 84 17.69 20.03 -11.32
CA GLU A 84 16.33 19.68 -11.76
C GLU A 84 15.80 18.42 -11.09
N LEU A 85 16.65 17.44 -10.78
CA LEU A 85 16.21 16.15 -10.24
C LEU A 85 15.41 16.27 -8.93
N PRO A 86 15.77 17.13 -7.96
CA PRO A 86 14.95 17.31 -6.77
C PRO A 86 13.53 17.84 -7.04
N ARG A 87 13.36 18.61 -8.12
CA ARG A 87 12.05 19.11 -8.54
C ARG A 87 11.24 18.00 -9.22
N LEU A 88 11.85 17.31 -10.17
CA LEU A 88 11.21 16.20 -10.89
C LEU A 88 10.78 15.07 -9.96
N ALA A 89 11.57 14.78 -8.92
CA ALA A 89 11.23 13.77 -7.94
C ALA A 89 9.99 14.15 -7.10
N VAL A 90 9.86 15.44 -6.73
CA VAL A 90 8.65 15.93 -6.05
C VAL A 90 7.45 15.88 -6.97
N GLU A 91 7.60 16.30 -8.22
CA GLU A 91 6.53 16.27 -9.23
C GLU A 91 6.05 14.85 -9.53
N LEU A 92 6.97 13.89 -9.67
CA LEU A 92 6.64 12.47 -9.83
C LEU A 92 5.78 11.94 -8.66
N VAL A 93 6.04 12.41 -7.44
CA VAL A 93 5.25 12.08 -6.26
C VAL A 93 3.92 12.84 -6.23
N GLU A 94 3.92 14.14 -6.55
CA GLU A 94 2.76 15.02 -6.52
C GLU A 94 1.70 14.62 -7.54
N ASP A 95 2.13 14.41 -8.79
CA ASP A 95 1.27 14.11 -9.94
C ASP A 95 0.90 12.63 -10.04
N LEU A 96 1.44 11.77 -9.16
CA LEU A 96 1.24 10.33 -9.20
C LEU A 96 1.59 9.69 -10.55
N THR A 97 2.62 10.23 -11.21
CA THR A 97 3.04 9.75 -12.53
C THR A 97 3.37 8.26 -12.48
N ASP A 98 2.96 7.45 -13.47
CA ASP A 98 3.30 6.01 -13.50
C ASP A 98 4.74 5.80 -14.02
N LEU A 99 5.71 6.25 -13.24
CA LEU A 99 7.14 6.13 -13.50
C LEU A 99 7.85 5.63 -12.24
N ASP A 100 8.65 4.57 -12.40
CA ASP A 100 9.51 4.07 -11.35
C ASP A 100 10.55 5.14 -10.99
N HIS A 101 10.61 5.49 -9.70
CA HIS A 101 11.52 6.53 -9.24
C HIS A 101 13.00 6.17 -9.42
N ARG A 102 13.32 4.88 -9.57
CA ARG A 102 14.67 4.42 -9.85
C ARG A 102 15.18 4.96 -11.18
N GLU A 103 14.32 5.20 -12.17
CA GLU A 103 14.72 5.82 -13.43
C GLU A 103 15.26 7.24 -13.24
N LEU A 104 14.73 8.00 -12.27
CA LEU A 104 15.28 9.30 -11.90
C LEU A 104 16.64 9.16 -11.21
N LEU A 105 16.77 8.21 -10.29
CA LEU A 105 18.00 8.01 -9.52
C LEU A 105 19.16 7.51 -10.41
N ARG A 106 18.87 6.74 -11.46
CA ARG A 106 19.86 6.30 -12.45
C ARG A 106 20.53 7.44 -13.23
N LEU A 107 19.88 8.60 -13.33
CA LEU A 107 20.43 9.79 -14.00
C LEU A 107 21.41 10.57 -13.12
N LEU A 108 21.56 10.24 -11.84
CA LEU A 108 22.52 10.90 -10.96
C LEU A 108 23.96 10.66 -11.44
N PRO A 109 24.79 11.71 -11.56
CA PRO A 109 26.21 11.53 -11.80
C PRO A 109 26.87 10.68 -10.70
N PRO A 110 27.96 9.95 -11.01
CA PRO A 110 28.74 9.25 -10.00
C PRO A 110 29.10 10.17 -8.83
N GLU A 111 29.09 9.63 -7.60
CA GLU A 111 29.48 10.36 -6.39
C GLU A 111 28.72 11.69 -6.16
N SER A 112 27.38 11.67 -6.29
CA SER A 112 26.51 12.85 -6.08
C SER A 112 25.75 12.86 -4.73
N PRO A 113 26.40 12.66 -3.55
CA PRO A 113 25.67 12.57 -2.29
C PRO A 113 24.93 13.88 -1.99
N LYS A 114 25.47 15.03 -2.42
CA LYS A 114 24.84 16.35 -2.25
C LYS A 114 23.42 16.40 -2.81
N VAL A 115 23.18 15.87 -4.00
CA VAL A 115 21.84 15.86 -4.64
C VAL A 115 20.89 14.94 -3.88
N LEU A 116 21.37 13.77 -3.42
CA LEU A 116 20.61 12.86 -2.58
C LEU A 116 20.15 13.53 -1.27
N PHE A 117 21.02 14.31 -0.62
CA PHE A 117 20.61 15.11 0.55
C PHE A 117 19.59 16.21 0.23
N GLN A 118 19.72 16.86 -0.93
CA GLN A 118 18.75 17.85 -1.38
C GLN A 118 17.38 17.23 -1.65
N LEU A 119 17.34 16.05 -2.27
CA LEU A 119 16.13 15.24 -2.46
C LEU A 119 15.43 14.97 -1.13
N LEU A 120 16.16 14.41 -0.15
CA LEU A 120 15.60 14.12 1.19
C LEU A 120 14.98 15.37 1.85
N LYS A 121 15.67 16.52 1.77
CA LYS A 121 15.16 17.79 2.30
C LYS A 121 13.92 18.27 1.55
N LYS A 122 13.92 18.19 0.21
CA LYS A 122 12.80 18.61 -0.63
C LYS A 122 11.55 17.76 -0.40
N PHE A 123 11.72 16.45 -0.24
CA PHE A 123 10.62 15.57 0.12
C PHE A 123 9.99 15.95 1.46
N ASN A 124 10.81 16.25 2.49
CA ASN A 124 10.24 16.69 3.76
C ASN A 124 9.44 18.00 3.60
N SER A 125 10.03 19.02 2.97
CA SER A 125 9.35 20.30 2.76
C SER A 125 8.08 20.18 1.91
N TYR A 126 8.01 19.20 1.02
CA TYR A 126 6.80 18.90 0.27
C TYR A 126 5.74 18.22 1.16
N LEU A 127 6.11 17.14 1.86
CA LEU A 127 5.18 16.37 2.70
C LEU A 127 4.62 17.14 3.89
N GLU A 128 5.37 18.13 4.42
CA GLU A 128 4.89 19.03 5.47
C GLU A 128 3.66 19.83 5.03
N LYS A 129 3.53 20.13 3.73
CA LYS A 129 2.38 20.82 3.14
C LYS A 129 1.18 19.88 2.93
N CYS A 130 1.42 18.59 2.80
CA CYS A 130 0.35 17.59 2.69
C CYS A 130 -0.27 17.33 4.06
N VAL A 131 -1.57 17.04 4.12
CA VAL A 131 -2.29 16.68 5.35
C VAL A 131 -2.91 15.29 5.27
N ASP A 132 -3.15 14.68 6.41
CA ASP A 132 -3.93 13.45 6.58
C ASP A 132 -3.59 12.30 5.60
N SER A 133 -4.60 11.77 4.91
CA SER A 133 -4.46 10.65 3.98
C SER A 133 -3.60 10.98 2.77
N VAL A 134 -3.59 12.24 2.32
CA VAL A 134 -2.70 12.69 1.24
C VAL A 134 -1.24 12.58 1.68
N ARG A 135 -0.92 13.01 2.92
CA ARG A 135 0.43 12.85 3.48
C ARG A 135 0.82 11.37 3.59
N CYS A 136 -0.10 10.49 3.98
CA CYS A 136 0.21 9.06 4.04
C CYS A 136 0.49 8.47 2.66
N LEU A 137 -0.35 8.79 1.66
CA LEU A 137 -0.20 8.27 0.30
C LEU A 137 1.11 8.74 -0.34
N ARG A 138 1.32 10.06 -0.39
CA ARG A 138 2.55 10.66 -0.90
C ARG A 138 3.77 10.24 -0.08
N GLY A 139 3.60 10.07 1.23
CA GLY A 139 4.62 9.60 2.14
C GLY A 139 5.09 8.17 1.86
N MET A 140 4.22 7.26 1.43
CA MET A 140 4.62 5.91 1.02
C MET A 140 5.55 5.97 -0.19
N ARG A 141 5.24 6.79 -1.19
CA ARG A 141 6.07 6.95 -2.38
C ARG A 141 7.41 7.62 -2.07
N VAL A 142 7.40 8.65 -1.23
CA VAL A 142 8.65 9.25 -0.69
C VAL A 142 9.46 8.22 0.10
N ALA A 143 8.83 7.35 0.90
CA ALA A 143 9.54 6.32 1.63
C ALA A 143 10.23 5.33 0.69
N HIS A 144 9.65 4.99 -0.46
CA HIS A 144 10.33 4.20 -1.50
C HIS A 144 11.60 4.88 -2.02
N PHE A 145 11.53 6.19 -2.33
CA PHE A 145 12.75 6.96 -2.64
C PHE A 145 13.77 6.89 -1.50
N MET A 146 13.32 7.05 -0.25
CA MET A 146 14.22 7.03 0.90
C MET A 146 14.94 5.69 1.05
N VAL A 147 14.30 4.56 0.74
CA VAL A 147 14.95 3.24 0.74
C VAL A 147 16.18 3.26 -0.19
N ASP A 148 15.99 3.57 -1.47
CA ASP A 148 17.09 3.54 -2.46
C ASP A 148 18.14 4.63 -2.19
N ILE A 149 17.72 5.82 -1.74
CA ILE A 149 18.63 6.90 -1.38
C ILE A 149 19.50 6.50 -0.19
N TYR A 150 18.92 5.94 0.88
CA TYR A 150 19.69 5.53 2.07
C TYR A 150 20.56 4.30 1.80
N GLN A 151 20.13 3.36 0.96
CA GLN A 151 20.99 2.26 0.49
C GLN A 151 22.23 2.80 -0.24
N THR A 152 22.01 3.73 -1.18
CA THR A 152 23.10 4.37 -1.93
C THR A 152 24.05 5.13 -1.01
N LEU A 153 23.52 5.94 -0.10
CA LEU A 153 24.33 6.72 0.84
C LEU A 153 25.04 5.85 1.88
N ALA A 154 24.49 4.70 2.27
CA ALA A 154 25.13 3.78 3.20
C ALA A 154 26.37 3.10 2.59
N ALA A 155 26.38 2.91 1.27
CA ALA A 155 27.53 2.37 0.54
C ALA A 155 28.72 3.34 0.45
N ASP A 156 28.52 4.64 0.71
CA ASP A 156 29.58 5.65 0.76
C ASP A 156 29.75 6.24 2.18
N PRO A 157 30.68 5.71 2.99
CA PRO A 157 30.98 6.25 4.32
C PRO A 157 31.43 7.72 4.32
N LYS A 158 31.98 8.23 3.20
CA LYS A 158 32.43 9.62 3.11
C LYS A 158 31.25 10.59 3.04
N ALA A 159 30.10 10.16 2.51
CA ALA A 159 28.89 10.96 2.41
C ALA A 159 28.40 11.51 3.77
N TRP A 160 28.74 10.84 4.87
CA TRP A 160 28.25 11.12 6.23
C TRP A 160 29.23 11.85 7.15
N ARG A 161 30.49 12.03 6.76
CA ARG A 161 31.56 12.58 7.64
C ARG A 161 31.22 13.93 8.29
N ARG A 162 30.36 14.74 7.67
CA ARG A 162 29.94 16.06 8.17
C ARG A 162 28.42 16.29 8.03
N ARG A 163 27.63 15.23 7.88
CA ARG A 163 26.20 15.33 7.61
C ARG A 163 25.44 14.38 8.51
N SER A 164 24.31 14.82 9.02
CA SER A 164 23.33 13.96 9.68
C SER A 164 22.18 13.69 8.72
N PRO A 165 21.51 12.53 8.81
CA PRO A 165 20.28 12.28 8.06
C PRO A 165 19.27 13.39 8.37
N PRO A 166 18.69 14.06 7.36
CA PRO A 166 17.69 15.10 7.62
C PRO A 166 16.41 14.47 8.22
N PRO A 167 15.71 15.17 9.12
CA PRO A 167 14.42 14.69 9.62
C PRO A 167 13.37 14.67 8.51
N CYS A 168 12.34 13.84 8.67
CA CYS A 168 11.16 13.88 7.84
C CYS A 168 9.87 13.74 8.65
N CYS A 169 8.82 14.47 8.27
CA CYS A 169 7.51 14.43 8.93
C CYS A 169 6.80 13.06 8.84
N ILE A 170 7.27 12.16 7.97
CA ILE A 170 6.81 10.77 7.94
C ILE A 170 7.66 9.84 8.79
N ASP A 171 8.70 10.30 9.46
CA ASP A 171 9.48 9.48 10.38
C ASP A 171 8.58 8.96 11.51
N GLY A 172 8.80 7.71 11.91
CA GLY A 172 8.28 7.20 13.19
C GLY A 172 9.40 7.17 14.22
N ASP A 173 9.07 6.89 15.47
CA ASP A 173 10.02 6.89 16.60
C ASP A 173 11.28 6.07 16.33
N LYS A 174 11.13 4.88 15.71
CA LYS A 174 12.26 4.03 15.31
C LYS A 174 13.21 4.76 14.34
N ILE A 175 12.67 5.39 13.30
CA ILE A 175 13.48 6.10 12.29
C ILE A 175 14.13 7.34 12.91
N GLY A 176 13.38 8.12 13.69
CA GLY A 176 13.92 9.28 14.41
C GLY A 176 15.14 8.90 15.24
N LYS A 177 15.02 7.84 16.05
CA LYS A 177 16.12 7.31 16.85
C LYS A 177 17.32 6.84 16.01
N LEU A 178 17.07 6.11 14.92
CA LEU A 178 18.16 5.68 14.01
C LEU A 178 18.92 6.88 13.40
N LYS A 179 18.22 7.96 13.08
CA LYS A 179 18.85 9.20 12.57
C LYS A 179 19.67 9.91 13.64
N GLU A 180 19.16 9.99 14.87
CA GLU A 180 19.87 10.52 16.04
C GLU A 180 21.15 9.74 16.34
N ASP A 181 21.03 8.40 16.36
CA ASP A 181 22.14 7.47 16.60
C ASP A 181 23.08 7.33 15.38
N LYS A 182 22.78 8.01 14.25
CA LYS A 182 23.52 7.95 12.98
C LYS A 182 23.70 6.52 12.42
N LYS A 183 22.73 5.64 12.66
CA LYS A 183 22.69 4.27 12.16
C LYS A 183 22.15 4.19 10.74
N VAL A 184 22.87 4.81 9.80
CA VAL A 184 22.40 5.02 8.42
C VAL A 184 22.13 3.71 7.68
N ASN A 185 22.96 2.69 7.90
CA ASN A 185 22.82 1.36 7.30
C ASN A 185 21.50 0.66 7.67
N GLU A 186 20.85 1.05 8.77
CA GLU A 186 19.56 0.50 9.21
C GLU A 186 18.36 1.31 8.68
N LEU A 187 18.59 2.50 8.08
CA LEU A 187 17.51 3.40 7.67
C LEU A 187 16.68 2.87 6.50
N ALA A 188 17.32 2.22 5.52
CA ALA A 188 16.62 1.68 4.35
C ALA A 188 15.54 0.66 4.76
N GLU A 189 15.93 -0.36 5.52
CA GLU A 189 15.00 -1.37 6.06
C GLU A 189 13.92 -0.72 6.95
N ALA A 190 14.29 0.28 7.74
CA ALA A 190 13.31 1.00 8.56
C ALA A 190 12.26 1.75 7.72
N TYR A 191 12.63 2.30 6.56
CA TYR A 191 11.67 2.90 5.62
C TYR A 191 10.82 1.88 4.88
N GLU A 192 11.34 0.69 4.56
CA GLU A 192 10.52 -0.41 4.02
C GLU A 192 9.40 -0.80 4.99
N ILE A 193 9.72 -0.93 6.28
CA ILE A 193 8.73 -1.16 7.33
C ILE A 193 7.76 0.04 7.42
N ARG A 194 8.27 1.26 7.24
CA ARG A 194 7.48 2.48 7.35
C ARG A 194 6.40 2.60 6.28
N ILE A 195 6.64 2.13 5.07
CA ILE A 195 5.63 2.08 3.99
C ILE A 195 4.38 1.34 4.48
N ASN A 196 4.57 0.13 5.05
CA ASN A 196 3.47 -0.66 5.61
C ASN A 196 2.76 0.03 6.79
N GLN A 197 3.50 0.77 7.62
CA GLN A 197 2.89 1.53 8.71
C GLN A 197 2.04 2.70 8.20
N LEU A 198 2.52 3.44 7.20
CA LEU A 198 1.78 4.54 6.57
C LEU A 198 0.50 4.03 5.90
N GLN A 199 0.57 2.89 5.20
CA GLN A 199 -0.60 2.21 4.66
C GLN A 199 -1.63 1.89 5.76
N ARG A 200 -1.20 1.31 6.89
CA ARG A 200 -2.10 1.01 8.02
C ARG A 200 -2.73 2.27 8.61
N ILE A 201 -1.98 3.36 8.73
CA ILE A 201 -2.48 4.65 9.21
C ILE A 201 -3.55 5.19 8.26
N ASP A 202 -3.29 5.19 6.96
CA ASP A 202 -4.25 5.62 5.96
C ASP A 202 -5.52 4.77 5.97
N LEU A 203 -5.40 3.44 5.97
CA LEU A 203 -6.54 2.53 6.05
C LEU A 203 -7.41 2.78 7.29
N ARG A 204 -6.78 2.96 8.46
CA ARG A 204 -7.51 3.29 9.71
C ARG A 204 -8.27 4.60 9.60
N ARG A 205 -7.69 5.63 8.96
CA ARG A 205 -8.35 6.92 8.75
C ARG A 205 -9.57 6.77 7.84
N ASN A 206 -9.44 6.07 6.72
CA ASN A 206 -10.55 5.82 5.80
C ASN A 206 -11.68 5.03 6.50
N LEU A 207 -11.35 3.98 7.26
CA LEU A 207 -12.33 3.23 8.05
C LEU A 207 -13.01 4.09 9.12
N THR A 208 -12.26 4.96 9.80
CA THR A 208 -12.84 5.89 10.78
C THR A 208 -13.80 6.87 10.12
N ALA A 209 -13.46 7.38 8.93
CA ALA A 209 -14.36 8.24 8.16
C ALA A 209 -15.68 7.54 7.79
N ILE A 210 -15.63 6.27 7.37
CA ILE A 210 -16.83 5.46 7.09
C ILE A 210 -17.64 5.20 8.36
N SER A 211 -17.00 4.96 9.50
CA SER A 211 -17.73 4.69 10.76
C SER A 211 -18.55 5.87 11.26
N LYS A 212 -18.12 7.11 10.98
CA LYS A 212 -18.83 8.34 11.40
C LYS A 212 -20.19 8.54 10.70
N THR A 213 -20.47 7.82 9.61
CA THR A 213 -21.72 7.96 8.86
C THR A 213 -22.83 7.02 9.33
N ARG A 214 -22.58 6.16 10.34
CA ARG A 214 -23.62 5.29 10.91
C ARG A 214 -24.24 5.97 12.13
N GLU A 215 -25.49 6.41 11.98
CA GLU A 215 -26.24 7.09 13.05
C GLU A 215 -26.77 6.12 14.12
N GLU A 216 -27.10 4.88 13.74
CA GLU A 216 -27.69 3.88 14.65
C GLU A 216 -26.92 2.55 14.66
N ALA A 217 -26.92 1.88 15.82
CA ALA A 217 -26.39 0.53 15.95
C ALA A 217 -27.29 -0.47 15.22
N PRO A 218 -26.73 -1.47 14.50
CA PRO A 218 -27.56 -2.45 13.82
C PRO A 218 -28.41 -3.22 14.83
N GLN A 219 -29.59 -3.65 14.38
CA GLN A 219 -30.46 -4.57 15.11
C GLN A 219 -30.92 -5.70 14.19
N MET A 220 -30.99 -6.90 14.74
CA MET A 220 -31.56 -8.06 14.08
C MET A 220 -33.09 -7.90 14.03
N LEU A 221 -33.66 -8.07 12.85
CA LEU A 221 -35.12 -8.07 12.67
C LEU A 221 -35.75 -9.19 13.50
N GLU A 222 -36.82 -8.88 14.23
CA GLU A 222 -37.56 -9.86 15.05
C GLU A 222 -38.04 -11.06 14.25
N SER A 223 -38.42 -10.85 12.98
CA SER A 223 -38.82 -11.92 12.06
C SER A 223 -37.73 -12.98 11.81
N ASN A 224 -36.48 -12.69 12.17
CA ASN A 224 -35.34 -13.58 12.01
C ASN A 224 -34.94 -14.31 13.30
N TYR A 225 -35.62 -14.11 14.42
CA TYR A 225 -35.20 -14.67 15.71
C TYR A 225 -35.17 -16.20 15.74
N GLU A 226 -36.07 -16.84 14.98
CA GLU A 226 -36.14 -18.31 14.87
C GLU A 226 -35.39 -18.84 13.64
N ASN A 227 -34.79 -17.96 12.83
CA ASN A 227 -34.12 -18.35 11.60
C ASN A 227 -32.66 -18.73 11.85
N VAL A 228 -32.19 -19.72 11.09
CA VAL A 228 -30.76 -19.97 10.88
C VAL A 228 -30.39 -19.36 9.53
N LEU A 229 -29.65 -18.26 9.57
CA LEU A 229 -29.12 -17.61 8.37
C LEU A 229 -27.92 -18.39 7.86
N CYS A 230 -27.86 -18.64 6.55
CA CYS A 230 -26.79 -19.38 5.91
C CYS A 230 -26.34 -18.65 4.65
N ILE A 231 -25.03 -18.37 4.57
CA ILE A 231 -24.38 -17.80 3.39
C ILE A 231 -23.35 -18.80 2.89
N GLU A 232 -23.41 -19.07 1.59
CA GLU A 232 -22.47 -19.92 0.88
C GLU A 232 -21.77 -19.06 -0.18
N ALA A 233 -20.44 -19.14 -0.26
CA ALA A 233 -19.66 -18.27 -1.12
C ALA A 233 -18.64 -19.04 -1.97
N PRO A 234 -18.55 -18.75 -3.28
CA PRO A 234 -17.50 -19.29 -4.14
C PRO A 234 -16.14 -18.71 -3.74
N LEU A 235 -15.05 -19.32 -4.20
CA LEU A 235 -13.71 -18.72 -4.13
C LEU A 235 -13.44 -17.84 -5.34
N ARG A 236 -12.27 -17.19 -5.38
CA ARG A 236 -11.80 -16.48 -6.57
C ARG A 236 -10.51 -17.07 -7.12
N ILE A 237 -10.43 -17.19 -8.44
CA ILE A 237 -9.15 -17.30 -9.16
C ILE A 237 -8.84 -15.94 -9.76
N GLY A 238 -7.60 -15.48 -9.56
CA GLY A 238 -7.08 -14.32 -10.29
C GLY A 238 -6.54 -14.75 -11.64
N ILE A 239 -7.13 -14.25 -12.72
CA ILE A 239 -6.63 -14.46 -14.09
C ILE A 239 -5.52 -13.45 -14.39
N SER A 240 -5.74 -12.18 -13.99
CA SER A 240 -4.74 -11.13 -14.08
C SER A 240 -4.97 -10.11 -12.99
N SER A 241 -3.91 -9.72 -12.28
CA SER A 241 -3.92 -8.60 -11.33
C SER A 241 -3.33 -7.33 -11.95
N ALA A 242 -2.98 -7.35 -13.24
CA ALA A 242 -2.21 -6.30 -13.91
C ALA A 242 -1.02 -5.83 -13.05
N ASN A 243 -0.14 -6.77 -12.67
CA ASN A 243 1.00 -6.56 -11.77
C ASN A 243 0.59 -6.06 -10.36
N ALA A 244 -0.34 -6.79 -9.72
CA ALA A 244 -0.86 -6.49 -8.38
C ALA A 244 -1.35 -5.03 -8.23
N SER A 245 -2.08 -4.56 -9.25
CA SER A 245 -2.62 -3.20 -9.30
C SER A 245 -3.66 -2.91 -8.22
N ASP A 246 -4.21 -3.95 -7.58
CA ASP A 246 -5.09 -3.87 -6.42
C ASP A 246 -4.34 -3.66 -5.09
N ASN A 247 -3.00 -3.65 -5.08
CA ASN A 247 -2.24 -3.25 -3.91
C ASN A 247 -2.57 -1.80 -3.52
N HIS A 248 -2.55 -1.52 -2.22
CA HIS A 248 -3.06 -0.25 -1.64
C HIS A 248 -2.47 1.01 -2.28
N LEU A 249 -1.15 1.07 -2.49
CA LEU A 249 -0.51 2.22 -3.09
C LEU A 249 -0.96 2.39 -4.56
N ARG A 250 -0.75 1.36 -5.38
CA ARG A 250 -1.06 1.39 -6.82
C ARG A 250 -2.54 1.65 -7.10
N SER A 251 -3.43 0.98 -6.37
CA SER A 251 -4.88 1.14 -6.53
C SER A 251 -5.36 2.55 -6.19
N LYS A 252 -4.77 3.21 -5.20
CA LYS A 252 -5.10 4.60 -4.85
C LYS A 252 -4.50 5.63 -5.80
N GLU A 253 -3.37 5.32 -6.42
CA GLU A 253 -2.71 6.25 -7.34
C GLU A 253 -3.30 6.20 -8.76
N GLN A 254 -3.53 5.00 -9.27
CA GLN A 254 -3.83 4.75 -10.69
C GLN A 254 -5.19 4.07 -10.92
N GLY A 255 -5.84 3.63 -9.83
CA GLY A 255 -6.94 2.67 -9.91
C GLY A 255 -6.43 1.24 -10.05
N GLY A 256 -7.04 0.32 -9.30
CA GLY A 256 -6.76 -1.11 -9.42
C GLY A 256 -7.58 -1.75 -10.54
N LYS A 257 -6.96 -2.61 -11.34
CA LYS A 257 -7.63 -3.42 -12.37
C LYS A 257 -7.32 -4.89 -12.13
N THR A 258 -8.36 -5.66 -11.83
CA THR A 258 -8.22 -7.11 -11.65
C THR A 258 -9.23 -7.82 -12.54
N LEU A 259 -8.81 -8.92 -13.14
CA LEU A 259 -9.66 -9.87 -13.83
C LEU A 259 -9.67 -11.15 -12.99
N ASN A 260 -10.81 -11.42 -12.36
CA ASN A 260 -11.01 -12.55 -11.49
C ASN A 260 -12.27 -13.31 -11.90
N VAL A 261 -12.32 -14.61 -11.59
CA VAL A 261 -13.50 -15.45 -11.78
C VAL A 261 -13.86 -16.14 -10.48
N ALA A 262 -15.15 -16.15 -10.17
CA ALA A 262 -15.71 -16.89 -9.05
C ALA A 262 -15.74 -18.39 -9.39
N ILE A 263 -15.30 -19.23 -8.46
CA ILE A 263 -15.21 -20.67 -8.66
C ILE A 263 -15.76 -21.45 -7.47
N ASP A 264 -16.54 -22.47 -7.79
CA ASP A 264 -16.92 -23.52 -6.86
C ASP A 264 -15.91 -24.65 -6.91
N LEU A 265 -15.87 -25.48 -5.86
CA LEU A 265 -14.96 -26.60 -5.77
C LEU A 265 -15.73 -27.91 -5.60
N GLN A 266 -15.26 -28.92 -6.30
CA GLN A 266 -15.69 -30.30 -6.13
C GLN A 266 -14.58 -31.08 -5.45
N ARG A 267 -14.84 -31.64 -4.28
CA ARG A 267 -13.91 -32.56 -3.63
C ARG A 267 -14.05 -33.96 -4.22
N GLU A 268 -13.01 -34.76 -4.07
CA GLU A 268 -13.06 -36.18 -4.43
C GLU A 268 -14.24 -36.88 -3.71
N GLY A 269 -15.08 -37.57 -4.47
CA GLY A 269 -16.30 -38.22 -3.98
C GLY A 269 -17.55 -37.33 -3.95
N GLU A 270 -17.46 -36.02 -4.19
CA GLU A 270 -18.62 -35.15 -4.39
C GLU A 270 -19.17 -35.28 -5.82
N LYS A 271 -20.49 -35.15 -6.00
CA LYS A 271 -21.15 -35.31 -7.31
C LYS A 271 -21.03 -34.07 -8.21
N GLU A 272 -20.96 -32.90 -7.60
CA GLU A 272 -20.93 -31.61 -8.29
C GLU A 272 -20.10 -30.59 -7.50
N ALA A 273 -19.63 -29.56 -8.20
CA ALA A 273 -18.92 -28.45 -7.57
C ALA A 273 -19.90 -27.60 -6.74
N THR A 274 -19.48 -27.21 -5.54
CA THR A 274 -20.28 -26.39 -4.63
C THR A 274 -19.44 -25.27 -4.01
N PRO A 275 -20.07 -24.20 -3.53
CA PRO A 275 -19.39 -23.15 -2.78
C PRO A 275 -18.62 -23.74 -1.59
N PRO A 276 -17.29 -23.53 -1.52
CA PRO A 276 -16.47 -24.15 -0.49
C PRO A 276 -16.50 -23.40 0.84
N LEU A 277 -17.01 -22.17 0.88
CA LEU A 277 -17.15 -21.37 2.10
C LEU A 277 -18.60 -21.35 2.54
N LYS A 278 -18.82 -21.54 3.85
CA LYS A 278 -20.13 -21.48 4.45
C LYS A 278 -20.07 -20.77 5.80
N VAL A 279 -20.99 -19.84 6.01
CA VAL A 279 -21.20 -19.11 7.26
C VAL A 279 -22.63 -19.34 7.70
N THR A 280 -22.82 -19.73 8.95
CA THR A 280 -24.14 -19.79 9.57
C THR A 280 -24.20 -18.88 10.77
N ALA A 281 -25.34 -18.21 10.94
CA ALA A 281 -25.62 -17.36 12.08
C ALA A 281 -27.04 -17.62 12.59
N ARG A 282 -27.21 -17.67 13.91
CA ARG A 282 -28.54 -17.75 14.52
C ARG A 282 -28.58 -17.02 15.85
N ARG A 283 -29.77 -16.56 16.21
CA ARG A 283 -30.05 -16.03 17.53
C ARG A 283 -30.09 -17.16 18.56
N LEU A 284 -29.67 -16.84 19.78
CA LEU A 284 -29.78 -17.69 20.95
C LEU A 284 -30.77 -17.04 21.93
N ALA A 285 -31.49 -17.87 22.70
CA ALA A 285 -32.43 -17.35 23.69
C ALA A 285 -31.73 -16.63 24.86
N GLU A 286 -30.57 -17.14 25.29
CA GLU A 286 -29.78 -16.55 26.37
C GLU A 286 -28.75 -15.55 25.83
N PRO A 287 -28.45 -14.46 26.56
CA PRO A 287 -27.44 -13.47 26.17
C PRO A 287 -26.01 -14.04 26.29
N LYS A 288 -25.59 -14.71 25.22
CA LYS A 288 -24.26 -15.29 25.06
C LYS A 288 -23.76 -15.14 23.62
N LEU A 289 -22.45 -15.21 23.45
CA LEU A 289 -21.78 -15.18 22.15
C LEU A 289 -21.04 -16.49 21.96
N ILE A 290 -21.34 -17.21 20.89
CA ILE A 290 -20.63 -18.43 20.49
C ILE A 290 -20.06 -18.20 19.09
N LEU A 291 -18.74 -18.29 18.95
CA LEU A 291 -18.05 -18.21 17.67
C LEU A 291 -17.33 -19.53 17.42
N ARG A 292 -17.54 -20.12 16.25
CA ARG A 292 -16.88 -21.37 15.85
C ARG A 292 -16.25 -21.26 14.46
N SER A 293 -15.10 -21.89 14.29
CA SER A 293 -14.56 -22.21 12.98
C SER A 293 -14.34 -23.71 12.86
N LEU A 294 -14.90 -24.29 11.81
CA LEU A 294 -14.85 -25.71 11.46
C LEU A 294 -14.19 -25.86 10.09
N SER A 295 -13.03 -25.23 9.90
CA SER A 295 -12.28 -25.29 8.63
C SER A 295 -11.35 -26.52 8.63
N MET A 296 -10.91 -26.92 7.43
CA MET A 296 -10.21 -28.20 7.22
C MET A 296 -8.99 -28.43 8.15
N ASP A 297 -8.22 -27.39 8.43
CA ASP A 297 -6.99 -27.39 9.25
C ASP A 297 -7.06 -26.45 10.46
N PHE A 298 -8.18 -25.74 10.63
CA PHE A 298 -8.35 -24.75 11.68
C PHE A 298 -9.68 -24.95 12.39
N LYS A 299 -9.58 -25.38 13.66
CA LYS A 299 -10.71 -25.48 14.58
C LYS A 299 -10.46 -24.54 15.74
N ALA A 300 -11.40 -23.65 15.97
CA ALA A 300 -11.34 -22.70 17.08
C ALA A 300 -12.74 -22.37 17.56
N ASP A 301 -12.89 -22.28 18.87
CA ASP A 301 -14.13 -21.92 19.53
C ASP A 301 -13.89 -20.77 20.51
N PHE A 302 -14.86 -19.89 20.60
CA PHE A 302 -14.90 -18.83 21.60
C PHE A 302 -16.32 -18.73 22.14
N GLU A 303 -16.46 -18.75 23.46
CA GLU A 303 -17.73 -18.56 24.14
C GLU A 303 -17.60 -17.47 25.20
N ALA A 304 -18.57 -16.57 25.23
CA ALA A 304 -18.73 -15.56 26.26
C ALA A 304 -20.19 -15.49 26.69
N SER A 305 -20.45 -15.26 27.98
CA SER A 305 -21.80 -15.14 28.53
C SER A 305 -21.83 -14.15 29.68
N ASN A 306 -23.03 -13.79 30.12
CA ASN A 306 -23.26 -12.92 31.28
C ASN A 306 -22.93 -13.56 32.65
N ARG A 307 -22.48 -14.82 32.69
CA ARG A 307 -22.14 -15.52 33.93
C ARG A 307 -20.74 -15.17 34.46
N GLY A 308 -19.88 -14.59 33.63
CA GLY A 308 -18.52 -14.18 33.99
C GLY A 308 -18.37 -12.67 34.14
N ASP A 309 -17.18 -12.22 34.55
CA ASP A 309 -16.84 -10.80 34.58
C ASP A 309 -16.81 -10.19 33.16
N ALA A 310 -17.59 -9.13 32.95
CA ALA A 310 -17.80 -8.51 31.64
C ALA A 310 -16.50 -7.94 31.05
N ALA A 311 -15.67 -7.32 31.90
CA ALA A 311 -14.39 -6.75 31.48
C ALA A 311 -13.41 -7.84 31.04
N THR A 312 -13.38 -8.97 31.74
CA THR A 312 -12.58 -10.14 31.38
C THR A 312 -13.03 -10.74 30.04
N MET A 313 -14.34 -10.94 29.84
CA MET A 313 -14.88 -11.46 28.57
C MET A 313 -14.56 -10.52 27.39
N SER A 314 -14.72 -9.22 27.59
CA SER A 314 -14.37 -8.22 26.58
C SER A 314 -12.86 -8.19 26.31
N GLY A 315 -12.04 -8.35 27.36
CA GLY A 315 -10.58 -8.45 27.24
C GLY A 315 -10.13 -9.65 26.40
N LEU A 316 -10.76 -10.81 26.60
CA LEU A 316 -10.51 -12.02 25.80
C LEU A 316 -10.96 -11.83 24.34
N PHE A 317 -12.14 -11.24 24.12
CA PHE A 317 -12.64 -10.96 22.78
C PHE A 317 -11.70 -10.02 22.01
N PHE A 318 -11.19 -8.96 22.63
CA PHE A 318 -10.30 -7.99 21.98
C PHE A 318 -8.81 -8.38 22.02
N ALA A 319 -8.44 -9.56 22.53
CA ALA A 319 -7.05 -9.98 22.69
C ALA A 319 -6.26 -9.98 21.36
N TYR A 320 -6.92 -10.21 20.22
CA TYR A 320 -6.32 -10.13 18.88
C TYR A 320 -5.71 -8.77 18.56
N ARG A 321 -6.18 -7.68 19.19
CA ARG A 321 -5.63 -6.33 18.95
C ARG A 321 -4.22 -6.16 19.50
N ARG A 322 -3.80 -7.03 20.42
CA ARG A 322 -2.50 -7.00 21.10
C ARG A 322 -1.60 -8.16 20.66
N GLY A 323 -1.97 -8.88 19.60
CA GLY A 323 -1.21 -10.02 19.07
C GLY A 323 -1.15 -11.24 20.01
N ARG A 324 -2.11 -11.37 20.94
CA ARG A 324 -2.11 -12.45 21.95
C ARG A 324 -2.89 -13.67 21.48
N ASP A 325 -4.17 -13.47 21.14
CA ASP A 325 -5.05 -14.52 20.64
C ASP A 325 -5.57 -14.11 19.25
N GLU A 326 -4.98 -14.72 18.23
CA GLU A 326 -5.35 -14.52 16.83
C GLU A 326 -6.51 -15.43 16.40
N ALA A 327 -6.94 -16.36 17.27
CA ALA A 327 -8.04 -17.27 16.96
C ALA A 327 -9.33 -16.48 16.75
N LEU A 328 -10.02 -16.81 15.66
CA LEU A 328 -11.27 -16.16 15.24
C LEU A 328 -11.13 -14.64 15.09
N ARG A 329 -9.91 -14.08 14.92
CA ARG A 329 -9.68 -12.63 14.77
C ARG A 329 -10.60 -12.03 13.71
N LEU A 330 -10.72 -12.71 12.57
CA LEU A 330 -11.52 -12.26 11.43
C LEU A 330 -12.99 -12.12 11.80
N VAL A 331 -13.57 -13.14 12.44
CA VAL A 331 -14.97 -13.14 12.90
C VAL A 331 -15.20 -12.04 13.95
N LYS A 332 -14.30 -11.94 14.94
CA LYS A 332 -14.32 -10.91 15.99
C LYS A 332 -14.26 -9.50 15.38
N GLN A 333 -13.42 -9.30 14.35
CA GLN A 333 -13.32 -8.05 13.61
C GLN A 333 -14.59 -7.74 12.82
N CYS A 334 -15.20 -8.71 12.14
CA CYS A 334 -16.46 -8.48 11.42
C CYS A 334 -17.59 -8.03 12.35
N LEU A 335 -17.71 -8.59 13.56
CA LEU A 335 -18.70 -8.13 14.55
C LEU A 335 -18.47 -6.67 15.00
N VAL A 336 -17.20 -6.26 15.09
CA VAL A 336 -16.87 -4.86 15.42
C VAL A 336 -17.15 -3.93 14.25
N HIS A 337 -16.77 -4.32 13.03
CA HIS A 337 -16.92 -3.49 11.83
C HIS A 337 -18.37 -3.40 11.34
N SER A 338 -19.17 -4.44 11.57
CA SER A 338 -20.62 -4.41 11.34
C SER A 338 -21.35 -3.57 12.39
N GLY A 339 -20.69 -3.15 13.48
CA GLY A 339 -21.30 -2.35 14.55
C GLY A 339 -22.11 -3.18 15.56
N VAL A 340 -22.16 -4.50 15.39
CA VAL A 340 -22.81 -5.42 16.35
C VAL A 340 -22.13 -5.37 17.71
N ILE A 341 -20.80 -5.22 17.74
CA ILE A 341 -20.01 -4.96 18.95
C ILE A 341 -19.32 -3.60 18.82
N ARG A 342 -19.41 -2.77 19.86
CA ARG A 342 -18.80 -1.43 19.82
C ARG A 342 -17.27 -1.53 19.90
N PRO A 343 -16.53 -0.68 19.16
CA PRO A 343 -15.07 -0.65 19.27
C PRO A 343 -14.62 -0.36 20.71
N GLY A 344 -13.94 -1.33 21.35
CA GLY A 344 -13.46 -1.15 22.73
C GLY A 344 -14.53 -1.30 23.81
N SER A 345 -15.67 -1.94 23.49
CA SER A 345 -16.70 -2.27 24.45
C SER A 345 -16.12 -2.95 25.71
N GLN A 346 -16.61 -2.54 26.88
CA GLN A 346 -16.29 -3.17 28.16
C GLN A 346 -17.26 -4.30 28.51
N ASP A 347 -18.35 -4.42 27.74
CA ASP A 347 -19.36 -5.47 27.89
C ASP A 347 -19.90 -5.87 26.51
N ILE A 348 -19.20 -6.79 25.86
CA ILE A 348 -19.59 -7.32 24.56
C ILE A 348 -20.92 -8.07 24.59
N ILE A 349 -21.32 -8.63 25.74
CA ILE A 349 -22.57 -9.41 25.84
C ILE A 349 -23.77 -8.47 25.84
N LYS A 350 -23.65 -7.31 26.49
CA LYS A 350 -24.65 -6.24 26.37
C LYS A 350 -24.81 -5.75 24.94
N ASP A 351 -23.72 -5.63 24.18
CA ASP A 351 -23.79 -5.25 22.77
C ASP A 351 -24.52 -6.32 21.93
N ILE A 352 -24.19 -7.60 22.13
CA ILE A 352 -24.87 -8.72 21.47
C ILE A 352 -26.36 -8.77 21.82
N ALA A 353 -26.71 -8.60 23.10
CA ALA A 353 -28.10 -8.55 23.53
C ALA A 353 -28.84 -7.37 22.90
N ALA A 354 -28.20 -6.20 22.77
CA ALA A 354 -28.80 -5.06 22.09
C ALA A 354 -29.05 -5.34 20.60
N PHE A 355 -28.12 -6.01 19.91
CA PHE A 355 -28.28 -6.41 18.51
C PHE A 355 -29.40 -7.44 18.32
N THR A 356 -29.53 -8.40 19.24
CA THR A 356 -30.43 -9.56 19.08
C THR A 356 -31.76 -9.44 19.84
N GLY A 357 -32.11 -8.27 20.38
CA GLY A 357 -33.33 -8.09 21.19
C GLY A 357 -33.33 -8.93 22.47
N GLY A 358 -32.29 -8.80 23.27
CA GLY A 358 -32.12 -9.46 24.57
C GLY A 358 -31.53 -10.88 24.53
N GLY A 359 -31.35 -11.45 23.33
CA GLY A 359 -30.79 -12.79 23.14
C GLY A 359 -29.27 -12.83 23.03
N GLY A 360 -28.78 -13.95 22.52
CA GLY A 360 -27.39 -14.19 22.16
C GLY A 360 -27.20 -14.41 20.66
N LEU A 361 -25.96 -14.65 20.25
CA LEU A 361 -25.60 -14.92 18.86
C LEU A 361 -24.66 -16.13 18.80
N GLU A 362 -24.97 -17.08 17.91
CA GLU A 362 -24.03 -18.11 17.47
C GLU A 362 -23.65 -17.87 16.01
N LEU A 363 -22.35 -17.86 15.73
CA LEU A 363 -21.80 -17.73 14.39
C LEU A 363 -20.78 -18.84 14.13
N THR A 364 -21.03 -19.66 13.11
CA THR A 364 -20.14 -20.74 12.69
C THR A 364 -19.63 -20.48 11.29
N THR A 365 -18.33 -20.65 11.10
CA THR A 365 -17.67 -20.57 9.80
C THR A 365 -17.10 -21.94 9.42
N SER A 366 -17.12 -22.27 8.14
CA SER A 366 -16.44 -23.45 7.61
C SER A 366 -15.88 -23.18 6.23
N SER A 367 -14.73 -23.77 5.95
CA SER A 367 -14.04 -23.71 4.66
C SER A 367 -13.61 -25.09 4.23
N LYS A 368 -13.91 -25.45 2.97
CA LYS A 368 -13.39 -26.65 2.32
C LYS A 368 -11.93 -26.50 1.86
N VAL A 369 -11.28 -25.35 2.09
CA VAL A 369 -9.91 -25.07 1.64
C VAL A 369 -9.05 -24.55 2.78
N LEU A 370 -7.76 -24.88 2.73
CA LEU A 370 -6.74 -24.40 3.68
C LEU A 370 -6.59 -22.87 3.64
N GLN A 371 -6.23 -22.31 4.78
CA GLN A 371 -5.80 -20.91 4.83
C GLN A 371 -4.52 -20.72 4.00
N GLY A 372 -4.42 -19.59 3.29
CA GLY A 372 -3.23 -19.27 2.48
C GLY A 372 -3.19 -19.93 1.10
N SER A 373 -4.30 -20.52 0.63
CA SER A 373 -4.43 -21.13 -0.70
C SER A 373 -4.23 -20.18 -1.89
N GLY A 374 -4.15 -18.87 -1.66
CA GLY A 374 -4.11 -17.85 -2.73
C GLY A 374 -5.46 -17.57 -3.39
N LEU A 375 -6.54 -18.26 -2.99
CA LEU A 375 -7.87 -18.16 -3.62
C LEU A 375 -8.80 -17.09 -3.01
N GLY A 376 -8.22 -16.13 -2.27
CA GLY A 376 -8.98 -15.06 -1.61
C GLY A 376 -9.85 -15.50 -0.43
N THR A 377 -9.64 -16.71 0.10
CA THR A 377 -10.46 -17.36 1.13
C THR A 377 -10.82 -16.45 2.31
N SER A 378 -9.83 -15.80 2.94
CA SER A 378 -10.08 -14.95 4.12
C SER A 378 -10.95 -13.73 3.79
N SER A 379 -10.67 -13.05 2.67
CA SER A 379 -11.42 -11.84 2.31
C SER A 379 -12.87 -12.15 1.94
N ILE A 380 -13.10 -13.26 1.23
CA ILE A 380 -14.46 -13.72 0.89
C ILE A 380 -15.20 -14.18 2.15
N LEU A 381 -14.52 -14.89 3.05
CA LEU A 381 -15.12 -15.27 4.33
C LEU A 381 -15.51 -14.04 5.17
N SER A 382 -14.68 -13.01 5.22
CA SER A 382 -15.05 -11.74 5.87
C SER A 382 -16.29 -11.13 5.25
N ALA A 383 -16.36 -11.10 3.91
CA ALA A 383 -17.50 -10.55 3.18
C ALA A 383 -18.78 -11.37 3.36
N ALA A 384 -18.68 -12.69 3.55
CA ALA A 384 -19.82 -13.55 3.84
C ALA A 384 -20.33 -13.43 5.29
N ILE A 385 -19.49 -12.95 6.22
CA ILE A 385 -19.86 -12.69 7.62
C ILE A 385 -20.52 -11.31 7.79
N LEU A 386 -20.01 -10.29 7.09
CA LEU A 386 -20.53 -8.92 7.10
C LEU A 386 -21.89 -8.85 6.40
#